data_AF-Q848E8-F1
#
_entry.id   AF-Q848E8-F1
#
_cell.length_a   1.000
_cell.length_b   1.000
_cell.length_c   1.000
_cell.angle_alpha   90.00
_cell.angle_beta   90.00
_cell.angle_gamma   90.00
#
_symmetry.space_group_name_H-M   'P 1'
#
loop_
_entity.id
_entity.type
_entity.pdbx_description
1 polymer ?
#
loop_
_entity_poly.entity_id
_entity_poly.type
_entity_poly.pdbx_seq_one_letter_code
_entity_poly.pdbx_strand_id
1 'polypeptide(L)'
;MRRTHYPPAVRLDHRGLCDEPPGMPPWGFLSQVTSLERTTRMHSIPSRPSVQDEIGPRLPGAIYANVDGRFEVLALITNPTDAAQLLRRAAARWALIVRDTLRPDGDPFAVGSVWTTSDYLVRPARTEYVSAA
;
A
#
# COMPACT_ATOMS: atom_id res chain seq x y z
N MET A 1 33.93 41.00 28.24
CA MET A 1 34.15 41.50 26.87
C MET A 1 34.64 40.35 25.99
N ARG A 2 33.76 39.76 25.16
CA ARG A 2 34.13 38.80 24.10
C ARG A 2 33.28 39.15 22.87
N ARG A 3 33.93 39.54 21.78
CA ARG A 3 33.30 40.02 20.54
C ARG A 3 32.94 38.82 19.67
N THR A 4 31.66 38.73 19.32
CA THR A 4 31.08 37.85 18.31
C THR A 4 31.61 38.24 16.93
N HIS A 5 32.14 37.28 16.17
CA HIS A 5 32.57 37.48 14.79
C HIS A 5 31.50 36.89 13.86
N TYR A 6 30.71 37.77 13.24
CA TYR A 6 29.75 37.44 12.18
C TYR A 6 30.29 38.05 10.88
N PRO A 7 30.39 37.32 9.76
CA PRO A 7 30.73 37.95 8.48
C PRO A 7 29.51 38.68 7.88
N PRO A 8 29.70 39.84 7.20
CA PRO A 8 28.62 40.62 6.62
C PRO A 8 28.30 40.26 5.15
N ALA A 9 27.00 40.38 4.84
CA ALA A 9 26.38 40.87 3.61
C ALA A 9 26.63 40.14 2.27
N VAL A 10 25.58 39.46 1.77
CA VAL A 10 25.32 39.36 0.32
C VAL A 10 24.05 40.15 0.02
N ARG A 11 24.23 41.13 -0.86
CA ARG A 11 23.29 42.18 -1.25
C ARG A 11 22.44 41.66 -2.42
N LEU A 12 21.13 41.84 -2.33
CA LEU A 12 20.20 41.77 -3.47
C LEU A 12 20.64 42.77 -4.55
N ASP A 13 20.76 42.32 -5.80
CA ASP A 13 20.66 43.20 -6.96
C ASP A 13 19.64 42.63 -7.94
N HIS A 14 18.68 43.48 -8.29
CA HIS A 14 17.69 43.27 -9.32
C HIS A 14 18.06 44.20 -10.48
N ARG A 15 18.40 43.65 -11.68
CA ARG A 15 17.98 44.14 -13.01
C ARG A 15 18.75 43.51 -14.19
N GLY A 16 18.01 43.32 -15.30
CA GLY A 16 18.52 43.06 -16.65
C GLY A 16 18.58 41.58 -17.02
N LEU A 17 18.22 41.11 -18.20
CA LEU A 17 17.78 41.74 -19.44
C LEU A 17 17.27 40.59 -20.35
N CYS A 18 16.34 40.91 -21.23
CA CYS A 18 15.65 40.00 -22.15
C CYS A 18 16.60 39.23 -23.09
N ASP A 19 16.35 37.93 -23.28
CA ASP A 19 16.63 37.21 -24.53
C ASP A 19 15.60 36.08 -24.67
N GLU A 20 14.60 36.31 -25.52
CA GLU A 20 13.52 35.35 -25.85
C GLU A 20 13.77 34.85 -27.28
N PRO A 21 13.90 33.52 -27.52
CA PRO A 21 14.09 33.00 -28.88
C PRO A 21 12.77 33.00 -29.69
N PRO A 22 12.80 33.41 -30.97
CA PRO A 22 11.60 33.56 -31.80
C PRO A 22 11.16 32.24 -32.44
N GLY A 23 9.87 31.91 -32.30
CA GLY A 23 9.26 30.79 -33.04
C GLY A 23 7.85 30.43 -32.60
N MET A 24 6.86 31.26 -33.02
CA MET A 24 5.46 30.99 -33.47
C MET A 24 4.67 29.73 -32.99
N PRO A 25 3.32 29.69 -33.02
CA PRO A 25 2.34 30.61 -33.66
C PRO A 25 1.16 31.04 -32.76
N PRO A 26 0.22 31.88 -33.27
CA PRO A 26 -0.65 32.74 -32.46
C PRO A 26 -1.97 32.10 -32.01
N TRP A 27 -2.46 32.57 -30.87
CA TRP A 27 -3.79 32.28 -30.34
C TRP A 27 -4.85 33.08 -31.08
N GLY A 28 -5.83 32.38 -31.64
CA GLY A 28 -7.09 32.98 -32.09
C GLY A 28 -7.83 32.14 -33.12
N PHE A 29 -8.77 31.30 -32.69
CA PHE A 29 -10.20 31.51 -32.97
C PHE A 29 -11.09 30.46 -32.32
N LEU A 30 -12.32 30.88 -32.08
CA LEU A 30 -13.38 30.33 -31.24
C LEU A 30 -14.02 29.02 -31.73
N SER A 31 -14.67 28.36 -30.76
CA SER A 31 -15.97 27.67 -30.87
C SER A 31 -16.09 26.48 -31.84
N GLN A 32 -16.44 25.32 -31.29
CA GLN A 32 -17.79 24.77 -31.48
C GLN A 32 -18.12 23.66 -30.48
N VAL A 33 -19.35 23.75 -29.99
CA VAL A 33 -20.04 22.79 -29.14
C VAL A 33 -20.64 21.70 -30.04
N THR A 34 -20.85 20.50 -29.48
CA THR A 34 -21.61 19.34 -30.01
C THR A 34 -20.90 18.36 -30.97
N SER A 35 -20.42 17.25 -30.42
CA SER A 35 -20.77 15.88 -30.85
C SER A 35 -20.01 14.90 -29.96
N LEU A 36 -20.69 14.23 -29.05
CA LEU A 36 -21.21 12.88 -29.32
C LEU A 36 -20.10 11.83 -29.42
N GLU A 37 -19.33 11.66 -28.35
CA GLU A 37 -18.80 10.33 -28.02
C GLU A 37 -19.46 9.85 -26.74
N ARG A 38 -20.76 9.60 -26.87
CA ARG A 38 -21.44 8.59 -26.05
C ARG A 38 -20.90 7.22 -26.51
N THR A 39 -19.65 6.92 -26.17
CA THR A 39 -19.11 5.56 -26.22
C THR A 39 -19.02 5.05 -24.80
N THR A 40 -20.03 4.28 -24.41
CA THR A 40 -19.96 3.35 -23.29
C THR A 40 -18.68 2.51 -23.42
N ARG A 41 -17.65 2.83 -22.64
CA ARG A 41 -16.65 1.85 -22.20
C ARG A 41 -16.40 2.07 -20.72
N MET A 42 -17.29 1.44 -19.96
CA MET A 42 -17.03 0.84 -18.65
C MET A 42 -16.09 1.67 -17.78
N HIS A 43 -16.68 2.42 -16.85
CA HIS A 43 -16.03 2.62 -15.56
C HIS A 43 -15.75 1.20 -15.04
N SER A 44 -14.54 0.69 -15.30
CA SER A 44 -14.06 -0.54 -14.70
C SER A 44 -14.11 -0.27 -13.20
N ILE A 45 -15.19 -0.71 -12.58
CA ILE A 45 -15.28 -0.83 -11.14
C ILE A 45 -13.98 -1.52 -10.75
N PRO A 46 -13.09 -0.90 -9.97
CA PRO A 46 -11.82 -1.52 -9.63
C PRO A 46 -12.15 -2.89 -9.06
N SER A 47 -11.76 -3.94 -9.79
CA SER A 47 -11.98 -5.29 -9.33
C SER A 47 -11.25 -5.39 -8.01
N ARG A 48 -12.03 -5.52 -6.93
CA ARG A 48 -11.50 -5.62 -5.57
C ARG A 48 -10.40 -6.68 -5.58
N PRO A 49 -9.20 -6.40 -5.04
CA PRO A 49 -8.12 -7.39 -5.04
C PRO A 49 -8.64 -8.73 -4.52
N SER A 50 -8.15 -9.83 -5.11
CA SER A 50 -8.59 -11.14 -4.66
C SER A 50 -8.21 -11.31 -3.19
N VAL A 51 -8.99 -12.10 -2.45
CA VAL A 51 -8.65 -12.46 -1.07
C VAL A 51 -7.24 -13.07 -1.00
N GLN A 52 -6.84 -13.79 -2.05
CA GLN A 52 -5.48 -14.35 -2.15
C GLN A 52 -4.40 -13.27 -2.28
N ASP A 53 -4.63 -12.20 -3.05
CA ASP A 53 -3.71 -11.06 -3.14
C ASP A 53 -3.62 -10.32 -1.81
N GLU A 54 -4.74 -10.20 -1.09
CA GLU A 54 -4.77 -9.58 0.24
C GLU A 54 -4.03 -10.42 1.29
N ILE A 55 -4.09 -11.76 1.21
CA ILE A 55 -3.36 -12.66 2.10
C ILE A 55 -1.86 -12.69 1.75
N GLY A 56 -1.52 -12.64 0.47
CA GLY A 56 -0.15 -12.78 -0.01
C GLY A 56 0.41 -14.20 0.22
N PRO A 57 1.72 -14.37 0.41
CA PRO A 57 2.36 -15.68 0.61
C PRO A 57 2.16 -16.29 2.01
N ARG A 58 1.31 -15.66 2.84
CA ARG A 58 1.02 -16.10 4.22
C ARG A 58 0.08 -17.30 4.21
N LEU A 59 0.67 -18.48 4.06
CA LEU A 59 -0.02 -19.76 4.22
C LEU A 59 0.25 -20.33 5.62
N PRO A 60 -0.61 -21.24 6.12
CA PRO A 60 -0.34 -21.95 7.39
C PRO A 60 1.07 -22.56 7.43
N GLY A 61 1.80 -22.32 8.52
CA GLY A 61 3.21 -22.70 8.70
C GLY A 61 4.24 -21.70 8.15
N ALA A 62 3.81 -20.66 7.43
CA ALA A 62 4.69 -19.58 6.99
C ALA A 62 5.09 -18.70 8.18
N ILE A 63 6.33 -18.21 8.17
CA ILE A 63 6.78 -17.15 9.06
C ILE A 63 7.01 -15.90 8.22
N TYR A 64 6.33 -14.82 8.60
CA TYR A 64 6.57 -13.49 8.04
C TYR A 64 7.04 -12.54 9.15
N ALA A 65 7.68 -11.45 8.76
CA ALA A 65 8.05 -10.38 9.65
C ALA A 65 7.69 -9.03 9.04
N ASN A 66 7.44 -8.08 9.91
CA ASN A 66 7.17 -6.69 9.58
C ASN A 66 7.74 -5.81 10.72
N VAL A 67 7.36 -4.52 10.74
CA VAL A 67 7.80 -3.58 11.78
C VAL A 67 7.26 -3.92 13.18
N ASP A 68 6.15 -4.65 13.27
CA ASP A 68 5.51 -5.01 14.54
C ASP A 68 6.14 -6.26 15.18
N GLY A 69 6.78 -7.12 14.39
CA GLY A 69 7.42 -8.33 14.89
C GLY A 69 7.58 -9.43 13.86
N ARG A 70 7.65 -10.67 14.35
CA ARG A 70 7.80 -11.88 13.53
C ARG A 70 6.75 -12.91 13.91
N PHE A 71 5.93 -13.27 12.95
CA PHE A 71 4.71 -14.02 13.18
C PHE A 71 4.71 -15.30 12.38
N GLU A 72 4.39 -16.40 13.05
CA GLU A 72 4.08 -17.67 12.41
C GLU A 72 2.58 -17.75 12.17
N VAL A 73 2.20 -18.04 10.92
CA VAL A 73 0.81 -18.29 10.56
C VAL A 73 0.44 -19.69 11.02
N LEU A 74 -0.52 -19.79 11.94
CA LEU A 74 -1.02 -21.07 12.42
C LEU A 74 -2.19 -21.56 11.58
N ALA A 75 -3.10 -20.67 11.20
CA ALA A 75 -4.28 -21.01 10.41
C ALA A 75 -4.71 -19.86 9.51
N LEU A 76 -5.35 -20.21 8.40
CA LEU A 76 -6.03 -19.29 7.49
C LEU A 76 -7.53 -19.59 7.51
N ILE A 77 -8.33 -18.58 7.84
CA ILE A 77 -9.79 -18.64 7.85
C ILE A 77 -10.30 -17.84 6.66
N THR A 78 -10.94 -18.50 5.70
CA THR A 78 -11.52 -17.88 4.50
C THR A 78 -13.04 -17.80 4.53
N ASN A 79 -13.69 -18.39 5.54
CA ASN A 79 -15.12 -18.20 5.78
C ASN A 79 -15.34 -16.77 6.31
N PRO A 80 -16.08 -15.91 5.59
CA PRO A 80 -16.27 -14.52 6.00
C PRO A 80 -17.03 -14.38 7.32
N THR A 81 -17.95 -15.29 7.64
CA THR A 81 -18.69 -15.26 8.91
C THR A 81 -17.74 -15.50 10.08
N ASP A 82 -16.89 -16.52 9.99
CA ASP A 82 -15.93 -16.86 11.04
C ASP A 82 -14.86 -15.76 11.17
N ALA A 83 -14.36 -15.25 10.04
CA ALA A 83 -13.41 -14.14 10.01
C ALA A 83 -14.00 -12.86 10.64
N ALA A 84 -15.25 -12.54 10.33
CA ALA A 84 -15.94 -11.38 10.90
C ALA A 84 -16.14 -11.50 12.42
N GLN A 85 -16.41 -12.71 12.92
CA GLN A 85 -16.51 -12.97 14.36
C GLN A 85 -15.15 -12.83 15.05
N LEU A 86 -14.10 -13.48 14.50
CA LEU A 86 -12.74 -13.44 15.05
C LEU A 86 -12.17 -12.02 15.11
N LEU A 87 -12.33 -11.26 14.02
CA LEU A 87 -11.82 -9.89 13.93
C LEU A 87 -12.78 -8.85 14.49
N ARG A 88 -13.99 -9.26 14.89
CA ARG A 88 -15.10 -8.40 15.32
C ARG A 88 -15.40 -7.28 14.29
N ARG A 89 -15.33 -7.63 13.00
CA ARG A 89 -15.49 -6.70 11.86
C ARG A 89 -16.36 -7.33 10.78
N ALA A 90 -17.55 -6.77 10.55
CA ALA A 90 -18.52 -7.29 9.56
C ALA A 90 -18.00 -7.32 8.11
N ALA A 91 -17.03 -6.47 7.77
CA ALA A 91 -16.43 -6.41 6.44
C ALA A 91 -15.24 -7.36 6.25
N ALA A 92 -14.84 -8.11 7.29
CA ALA A 92 -13.73 -9.05 7.18
C ALA A 92 -14.14 -10.26 6.34
N ARG A 93 -13.36 -10.54 5.30
CA ARG A 93 -13.58 -11.66 4.38
C ARG A 93 -12.73 -12.87 4.71
N TRP A 94 -11.66 -12.65 5.48
CA TRP A 94 -10.68 -13.64 5.86
C TRP A 94 -9.98 -13.20 7.15
N ALA A 95 -9.35 -14.14 7.83
CA ALA A 95 -8.50 -13.88 8.99
C ALA A 95 -7.35 -14.90 9.03
N LEU A 96 -6.17 -14.45 9.46
CA LEU A 96 -5.05 -15.32 9.80
C LEU A 96 -4.96 -15.43 11.31
N ILE A 97 -4.81 -16.64 11.83
CA ILE A 97 -4.40 -16.84 13.23
C ILE A 97 -2.88 -16.90 13.23
N VAL A 98 -2.25 -15.98 13.96
CA VAL A 98 -0.80 -15.87 14.02
C VAL A 98 -0.31 -15.96 15.45
N ARG A 99 0.91 -16.45 15.62
CA ARG A 99 1.64 -16.45 16.90
C ARG A 99 2.92 -15.65 16.75
N ASP A 100 3.22 -14.79 17.73
CA ASP A 100 4.51 -14.11 17.82
C ASP A 100 5.62 -15.15 18.11
N THR A 101 6.58 -15.25 17.21
CA THR A 101 7.72 -16.17 17.34
C THR A 101 8.82 -15.60 18.24
N LEU A 102 8.82 -14.29 18.50
CA LEU A 102 9.74 -13.65 19.44
C LEU A 102 9.27 -13.81 20.90
N ARG A 103 7.98 -14.10 21.10
CA ARG A 103 7.37 -14.39 22.40
C ARG A 103 6.75 -15.78 22.35
N PRO A 104 7.51 -16.84 22.67
CA PRO A 104 7.03 -18.22 22.55
C PRO A 104 5.79 -18.51 23.44
N ASP A 105 5.63 -17.79 24.55
CA ASP A 105 4.47 -17.86 25.45
C ASP A 105 3.31 -16.93 25.04
N GLY A 106 3.42 -16.26 23.90
CA GLY A 106 2.38 -15.36 23.41
C GLY A 106 1.16 -16.11 22.88
N ASP A 107 -0.02 -15.73 23.35
CA ASP A 107 -1.28 -16.26 22.83
C ASP A 107 -1.45 -15.95 21.33
N PRO A 108 -1.93 -16.90 20.53
CA PRO A 108 -2.29 -16.65 19.15
C PRO A 108 -3.41 -15.62 19.01
N PHE A 109 -3.33 -14.77 17.99
CA PHE A 109 -4.32 -13.74 17.72
C PHE A 109 -4.70 -13.66 16.25
N ALA A 110 -5.89 -13.15 15.98
CA ALA A 110 -6.42 -13.00 14.63
C ALA A 110 -5.94 -11.70 13.97
N VAL A 111 -5.49 -11.80 12.72
CA VAL A 111 -5.05 -10.69 11.88
C VAL A 111 -5.81 -10.71 10.56
N GLY A 112 -6.37 -9.56 10.18
CA GLY A 112 -7.00 -9.32 8.88
C GLY A 112 -6.29 -8.23 8.07
N SER A 113 -5.02 -7.97 8.36
CA SER A 113 -4.24 -6.93 7.71
C SER A 113 -3.70 -7.42 6.37
N VAL A 114 -4.05 -6.70 5.31
CA VAL A 114 -3.60 -6.94 3.93
C VAL A 114 -2.08 -7.04 3.86
N TRP A 115 -1.57 -7.95 3.02
CA TRP A 115 -0.15 -8.08 2.73
C TRP A 115 0.33 -6.82 2.02
N THR A 116 1.38 -6.22 2.55
CA THR A 116 1.98 -4.99 2.02
C THR A 116 3.45 -5.21 1.69
N THR A 117 4.06 -4.21 1.05
CA THR A 117 5.50 -4.19 0.78
C THR A 117 6.35 -4.10 2.04
N SER A 118 5.75 -3.75 3.19
CA SER A 118 6.43 -3.74 4.49
C SER A 118 6.51 -5.12 5.13
N ASP A 119 5.74 -6.08 4.61
CA ASP A 119 5.75 -7.46 5.04
C ASP A 119 6.75 -8.26 4.20
N TYR A 120 7.58 -9.07 4.86
CA TYR A 120 8.51 -9.94 4.17
C TYR A 120 8.46 -11.36 4.73
N LEU A 121 8.59 -12.32 3.83
CA LEU A 121 8.53 -13.73 4.16
C LEU A 121 9.89 -14.18 4.71
N VAL A 122 9.94 -14.61 5.96
CA VAL A 122 11.14 -15.17 6.60
C VAL A 122 11.28 -16.64 6.25
N ARG A 123 10.16 -17.37 6.27
CA ARG A 123 10.10 -18.79 5.91
C ARG A 123 8.78 -19.06 5.20
N PRO A 124 8.80 -19.68 4.00
CA PRO A 124 7.57 -20.11 3.36
C PRO A 124 6.88 -21.18 4.20
N ALA A 125 5.56 -21.30 4.02
CA ALA A 125 4.84 -22.45 4.53
C ALA A 125 5.49 -23.71 3.99
N ARG A 126 5.66 -24.72 4.85
CA ARG A 126 6.04 -26.04 4.34
C ARG A 126 4.93 -26.50 3.43
N THR A 127 5.31 -26.89 2.21
CA THR A 127 4.42 -27.42 1.16
C THR A 127 3.60 -28.62 1.62
N GLU A 128 3.85 -29.17 2.81
CA GLU A 128 3.09 -30.27 3.41
C GLU A 128 1.63 -29.91 3.71
N TYR A 129 1.26 -28.62 3.69
CA TYR A 129 -0.14 -28.18 3.54
C TYR A 129 -0.58 -28.21 2.06
N VAL A 130 -0.35 -29.33 1.36
CA VAL A 130 -1.04 -29.55 0.08
C VAL A 130 -2.50 -29.85 0.43
N SER A 131 -3.36 -28.93 0.00
CA SER A 131 -4.80 -29.02 -0.15
C SER A 131 -5.42 -30.36 0.23
N ALA A 132 -6.16 -30.39 1.35
CA ALA A 132 -7.26 -31.33 1.49
C ALA A 132 -8.27 -30.99 0.38
N ALA A 133 -8.24 -31.81 -0.68
CA ALA A 133 -9.17 -31.78 -1.80
C ALA A 133 -10.51 -32.42 -1.42
#